data_AF-A0A8J6SJT7-F1
#
_entry.id   AF-A0A8J6SJT7-F1
#
_cell.length_a   1.000
_cell.length_b   1.000
_cell.length_c   1.000
_cell.angle_alpha   90.00
_cell.angle_beta   90.00
_cell.angle_gamma   90.00
#
_symmetry.space_group_name_H-M   'P 1'
#
loop_
_entity.id
_entity.type
_entity.pdbx_description
1 polymer ?
#
loop_
_entity_poly.entity_id
_entity_poly.type
_entity_poly.pdbx_seq_one_letter_code
_entity_poly.pdbx_strand_id
1 'polypeptide(L)' 'MFSPQGHNLASGGHDETIKLWDVETGECIKTFRSERPYEGLNISRVAGLSEAQKDTLKALGAVELE' A
#
# COMPACT_ATOMS: atom_id res chain seq x y z
N MET A 1 -14.74 5.90 -9.55
CA MET A 1 -14.92 6.49 -10.88
C MET A 1 -15.36 5.41 -11.84
N PHE A 2 -16.35 5.68 -12.69
CA PHE A 2 -16.79 4.73 -13.72
C PHE A 2 -16.06 5.00 -15.03
N SER A 3 -15.79 3.92 -15.79
CA SER A 3 -15.39 4.04 -17.18
C SER A 3 -16.52 4.68 -18.01
N PRO A 4 -16.23 5.34 -19.14
CA PRO A 4 -17.27 6.00 -19.96
C PRO A 4 -18.39 5.07 -20.44
N GLN A 5 -18.11 3.76 -20.55
CA GLN A 5 -19.08 2.74 -20.94
C GLN A 5 -19.71 2.01 -19.75
N GLY A 6 -19.36 2.35 -18.51
CA GLY A 6 -19.98 1.80 -17.29
C GLY A 6 -19.54 0.39 -16.88
N HIS A 7 -18.87 -0.37 -17.74
CA HIS A 7 -18.50 -1.77 -17.44
C HIS A 7 -17.47 -1.91 -16.31
N ASN A 8 -16.55 -0.94 -16.19
CA ASN A 8 -15.50 -0.94 -15.16
C ASN A 8 -15.68 0.21 -14.15
N LEU A 9 -15.42 -0.08 -12.88
CA LEU A 9 -15.33 0.88 -11.78
C LEU A 9 -13.92 0.85 -11.20
N ALA A 10 -13.31 2.02 -10.99
CA ALA A 10 -12.09 2.14 -10.19
C ALA A 10 -12.39 2.83 -8.85
N SER A 11 -11.86 2.26 -7.75
CA SER A 11 -11.98 2.80 -6.40
C SER A 11 -10.61 2.93 -5.74
N GLY A 12 -10.35 4.03 -5.03
CA GLY A 12 -9.18 4.18 -4.16
C GLY A 12 -9.53 3.87 -2.71
N GLY A 13 -8.63 3.18 -2.00
CA GLY A 13 -8.76 2.86 -0.58
C GLY A 13 -7.74 3.59 0.28
N HIS A 14 -8.04 3.73 1.58
CA HIS A 14 -7.07 4.19 2.59
C HIS A 14 -5.92 3.21 2.81
N ASP A 15 -6.04 1.98 2.34
CA ASP A 15 -4.96 0.99 2.30
C ASP A 15 -3.92 1.27 1.20
N GLU A 16 -4.03 2.42 0.53
CA GLU A 16 -3.25 2.88 -0.62
C GLU A 16 -3.31 1.91 -1.80
N THR A 17 -4.44 1.21 -1.92
CA THR A 17 -4.74 0.40 -3.09
C THR A 17 -5.74 1.10 -3.99
N ILE A 18 -5.59 0.88 -5.29
CA ILE A 18 -6.60 1.19 -6.29
C ILE A 18 -7.13 -0.14 -6.79
N LYS A 19 -8.43 -0.35 -6.67
CA LYS A 19 -9.10 -1.56 -7.16
C LYS A 19 -9.88 -1.24 -8.42
N LEU A 20 -9.77 -2.11 -9.41
CA LEU A 20 -10.57 -2.13 -10.61
C LEU A 20 -11.57 -3.27 -10.51
N TRP A 21 -12.83 -2.95 -10.74
CA TRP A 21 -13.97 -3.84 -10.57
C TRP A 21 -14.71 -3.98 -11.89
N ASP A 22 -15.16 -5.19 -12.16
CA ASP A 22 -16.20 -5.45 -13.14
C ASP A 22 -17.56 -5.14 -12.49
N VAL A 23 -18.34 -4.26 -13.10
CA VAL A 23 -19.59 -3.77 -12.50
C VAL A 23 -20.73 -4.77 -12.65
N GLU A 24 -20.72 -5.59 -13.71
CA GLU A 24 -21.80 -6.55 -13.99
C GLU A 24 -21.74 -7.76 -13.05
N THR A 25 -20.53 -8.26 -12.81
CA THR A 25 -20.26 -9.42 -11.97
C THR A 25 -19.95 -9.05 -10.52
N GLY A 26 -19.48 -7.82 -10.27
CA GLY A 26 -18.99 -7.37 -8.97
C GLY A 26 -17.59 -7.87 -8.62
N GLU A 27 -16.88 -8.51 -9.57
CA GLU A 27 -15.56 -9.09 -9.31
C GLU A 27 -14.45 -8.02 -9.32
N CYS A 28 -13.49 -8.16 -8.40
CA CYS A 28 -12.27 -7.34 -8.40
C CYS A 28 -11.29 -7.88 -9.46
N ILE A 29 -11.30 -7.27 -10.63
CA ILE A 29 -10.42 -7.63 -11.76
C ILE A 29 -8.95 -7.43 -11.38
N LYS A 30 -8.64 -6.31 -10.73
CA LYS A 30 -7.24 -5.96 -10.43
C LYS A 30 -7.11 -5.06 -9.23
N THR A 31 -6.10 -5.33 -8.41
CA THR A 31 -5.65 -4.42 -7.36
C THR A 31 -4.28 -3.87 -7.77
N PHE A 32 -4.19 -2.55 -7.85
CA PHE A 32 -2.95 -1.80 -8.00
C PHE A 32 -2.54 -1.30 -6.62
N ARG A 33 -1.27 -1.48 -6.27
CA ARG A 33 -0.69 -0.99 -5.02
C ARG A 33 0.66 -0.36 -5.36
N SER A 34 0.93 0.79 -4.78
CA SER A 34 2.25 1.42 -4.89
C SER A 34 3.30 0.53 -4.23
N GLU A 35 4.54 0.58 -4.74
CA GLU A 35 5.65 -0.10 -4.08
C GLU A 35 5.83 0.46 -2.67
N ARG A 36 5.89 -0.43 -1.66
CA ARG A 36 6.20 -0.06 -0.28
C ARG A 36 7.61 -0.52 0.06
N PRO A 37 8.65 0.25 -0.30
CA PRO A 37 10.04 -0.20 -0.17
C PRO A 37 10.48 -0.43 1.28
N TYR A 38 9.78 0.18 2.24
CA TYR A 38 10.06 0.04 3.67
C TYR A 38 9.20 -1.03 4.35
N GLU A 39 8.15 -1.55 3.69
CA GLU A 39 7.27 -2.57 4.28
C GLU A 39 8.07 -3.86 4.52
N GLY A 40 8.19 -4.26 5.79
CA GLY A 40 9.01 -5.41 6.20
C GLY A 40 10.53 -5.16 6.20
N LEU A 41 10.99 -3.92 5.95
CA LEU A 41 12.41 -3.61 6.00
C LEU A 41 12.94 -3.74 7.42
N ASN A 42 13.88 -4.66 7.64
CA ASN A 42 14.51 -4.82 8.94
C ASN A 42 15.54 -3.71 9.21
N ILE A 43 15.29 -2.90 10.25
CA ILE A 43 16.18 -1.79 10.65
C ILE A 43 17.02 -2.06 11.90
N SER A 44 16.94 -3.26 12.50
CA SER A 44 17.63 -3.57 13.77
C SER A 44 19.15 -3.42 13.70
N ARG A 45 19.76 -3.61 12.51
CA ARG A 45 21.21 -3.52 12.32
C ARG A 45 21.68 -2.18 11.74
N VAL A 46 20.78 -1.21 11.58
CA VAL A 46 21.12 0.10 11.02
C VAL A 46 21.63 1.01 12.14
N ALA A 47 22.93 1.31 12.11
CA ALA A 47 23.55 2.24 13.05
C ALA A 47 23.32 3.71 12.64
N GLY A 48 23.23 4.60 13.62
CA GLY A 48 23.18 6.05 13.40
C GLY A 48 21.78 6.65 13.16
N LEU A 49 20.71 5.84 13.25
CA LEU A 49 19.35 6.35 13.25
C LEU A 49 18.96 6.91 14.62
N SER A 50 18.32 8.08 14.64
CA SER A 50 17.63 8.60 15.81
C SER A 50 16.30 7.90 16.02
N GLU A 51 15.74 8.00 17.24
CA GLU A 51 14.43 7.42 17.55
C GLU A 51 13.32 7.98 16.64
N ALA A 52 13.33 9.29 16.36
CA ALA A 52 12.37 9.90 15.44
C ALA A 52 12.48 9.35 14.00
N GLN A 53 13.69 9.01 13.55
CA GLN A 53 13.89 8.37 12.24
C GLN A 53 13.38 6.93 12.24
N LYS A 54 13.61 6.18 13.32
CA LYS A 54 13.04 4.83 13.49
C LYS A 54 11.52 4.86 13.51
N ASP A 55 10.92 5.80 14.23
CA ASP A 55 9.47 5.98 14.28
C ASP A 55 8.89 6.27 12.89
N THR A 56 9.56 7.13 12.12
CA THR A 56 9.16 7.43 10.74
C THR A 56 9.23 6.16 9.88
N LEU A 57 10.32 5.39 9.96
CA LEU A 57 10.48 4.14 9.19
C LEU A 57 9.46 3.07 9.60
N LYS A 58 9.19 2.91 10.90
CA LYS A 58 8.16 2.00 11.42
C LYS A 58 6.77 2.41 10.92
N ALA A 59 6.46 3.72 10.87
CA ALA A 59 5.22 4.22 10.29
C ALA A 59 5.10 3.91 8.77
N LEU A 60 6.23 3.79 8.07
CA LEU A 60 6.30 3.36 6.66
C LEU A 60 6.32 1.84 6.49
N GLY A 61 6.24 1.07 7.57
CA GLY A 61 6.16 -0.39 7.58
C GLY A 61 7.47 -1.12 7.85
N ALA A 62 8.54 -0.42 8.20
CA ALA A 62 9.79 -1.06 8.62
C ALA A 62 9.60 -1.79 9.96
N VAL A 63 10.41 -2.83 10.17
CA VAL A 63 10.34 -3.69 11.35
C VAL A 63 11.67 -3.67 12.10
N GLU A 64 11.58 -3.73 13.43
CA GLU A 64 12.73 -3.93 14.31
C GLU A 64 12.48 -5.26 15.01
N LEU A 65 13.24 -6.27 14.62
CA LEU A 65 13.21 -7.60 15.23
C LEU A 65 14.23 -7.64 16.36
N GLU A 66 13.82 -8.21 17.50
CA GLU A 66 14.66 -8.44 18.68
C GLU A 66 15.64 -9.60 18.49
#